data_AF-B8J8U9-F1
#
_entry.id   AF-B8J8U9-F1
#
_cell.length_a   1.000
_cell.length_b   1.000
_cell.length_c   1.000
_cell.angle_alpha   90.00
_cell.angle_beta   90.00
_cell.angle_gamma   90.00
#
_symmetry.space_group_name_H-M   'P 1'
#
loop_
_entity.id
_entity.type
_entity.pdbx_description
1 polymer ?
#
loop_
_entity_poly.entity_id
_entity_poly.type
_entity_poly.pdbx_seq_one_letter_code
_entity_poly.pdbx_strand_id
1 'polypeptide(L)'
;MIALAAAALLAALPEGQARYRVELSGEPVGAAELRVACAGARCVLSFGTWLRAPEEAGGAVRVRRIEAEVDREGRLSGAVRRTEDGAPRAASAPPGRVPASAAELALLAASARAARGTAACLAAFDEEGGRAGLACAGPALADGAVVLDVLGEREEVRPGPDGFPDEVRLPEQGARFVRDPAAAPPARAPRLPVRVAGPADPGRARAFCGRAVDAPAPAPPPAAAPPARPGPGDCRAQAAAWIAAARRAGLEARQAVGVAHDGAGFTWHAWAEVRGPSGWIAIDPAFGEAPARGPRFTVARFTMGDEAARAAAGREILACWGRGRVR
;
A
#
# COMPACT_ATOMS: atom_id res chain seq x y z
N MET A 1 31.24 3.48 48.25
CA MET A 1 30.80 2.65 47.11
C MET A 1 29.28 2.67 47.08
N ILE A 2 28.70 3.32 46.08
CA ILE A 2 27.40 3.11 45.40
C ILE A 2 27.18 4.43 44.67
N ALA A 3 27.73 4.52 43.46
CA ALA A 3 27.38 5.58 42.53
C ALA A 3 25.96 5.28 42.05
N LEU A 4 24.99 6.07 42.48
CA LEU A 4 23.73 6.22 41.75
C LEU A 4 24.08 6.88 40.42
N ALA A 5 24.46 6.07 39.44
CA ALA A 5 24.34 6.46 38.05
C ALA A 5 22.83 6.57 37.79
N ALA A 6 22.29 7.77 37.98
CA ALA A 6 21.09 8.16 37.27
C ALA A 6 21.45 7.98 35.78
N ALA A 7 21.08 6.82 35.23
CA ALA A 7 21.03 6.66 33.80
C ALA A 7 20.07 7.75 33.35
N ALA A 8 20.64 8.85 32.83
CA ALA A 8 19.93 9.64 31.85
C ALA A 8 19.38 8.58 30.90
N LEU A 9 18.06 8.37 30.91
CA LEU A 9 17.39 7.57 29.90
C LEU A 9 17.62 8.32 28.59
N LEU A 10 18.79 8.10 27.99
CA LEU A 10 19.06 8.39 26.60
C LEU A 10 17.92 7.69 25.89
N ALA A 11 16.93 8.46 25.40
CA ALA A 11 15.82 7.79 24.76
C ALA A 11 16.42 7.07 23.55
N ALA A 12 16.34 5.75 23.61
CA ALA A 12 16.87 4.87 22.61
C ALA A 12 15.67 4.29 21.87
N LEU A 13 15.92 3.85 20.65
CA LEU A 13 15.02 2.90 20.01
C LEU A 13 14.71 1.75 20.97
N PRO A 14 13.45 1.28 21.04
CA PRO A 14 13.12 0.10 21.82
C PRO A 14 13.87 -1.10 21.26
N GLU A 15 14.26 -2.05 22.12
CA GLU A 15 14.86 -3.31 21.69
C GLU A 15 13.81 -4.42 21.73
N GLY A 16 13.71 -5.20 20.65
CA GLY A 16 12.72 -6.27 20.56
C GLY A 16 12.12 -6.40 19.16
N GLN A 17 10.93 -6.99 19.12
CA GLN A 17 10.16 -7.19 17.90
C GLN A 17 8.67 -6.97 18.14
N ALA A 18 7.99 -6.38 17.16
CA ALA A 18 6.55 -6.22 17.14
C ALA A 18 6.00 -6.70 15.79
N ARG A 19 4.86 -7.39 15.86
CA ARG A 19 4.18 -7.95 14.69
C ARG A 19 2.80 -7.32 14.56
N TYR A 20 2.41 -7.06 13.32
CA TYR A 20 1.23 -6.27 13.00
C TYR A 20 0.39 -6.98 11.96
N ARG A 21 -0.92 -7.00 12.17
CA ARG A 21 -1.88 -7.24 11.09
C ARG A 21 -1.96 -5.98 10.24
N VAL A 22 -1.88 -6.15 8.92
CA VAL A 22 -1.94 -5.07 7.94
C VAL A 22 -3.31 -5.09 7.25
N GLU A 23 -4.00 -3.97 7.32
CA GLU A 23 -5.29 -3.73 6.69
C GLU A 23 -5.12 -2.62 5.63
N LEU A 24 -5.72 -2.80 4.45
CA LEU A 24 -5.81 -1.78 3.39
C LEU A 24 -7.28 -1.52 3.10
N SER A 25 -7.71 -0.27 3.27
CA SER A 25 -9.11 0.15 3.16
C SER A 25 -10.07 -0.70 4.02
N GLY A 26 -9.59 -1.16 5.19
CA GLY A 26 -10.34 -2.01 6.13
C GLY A 26 -10.28 -3.51 5.84
N GLU A 27 -9.70 -3.94 4.72
CA GLU A 27 -9.55 -5.35 4.38
C GLU A 27 -8.21 -5.89 4.91
N PRO A 28 -8.17 -6.99 5.69
CA PRO A 28 -6.92 -7.63 6.11
C PRO A 28 -6.17 -8.21 4.91
N VAL A 29 -5.00 -7.66 4.61
CA VAL A 29 -4.17 -8.09 3.47
C VAL A 29 -2.91 -8.84 3.89
N GLY A 30 -2.50 -8.74 5.15
CA GLY A 30 -1.47 -9.63 5.67
C GLY A 30 -0.79 -9.13 6.94
N ALA A 31 0.54 -9.24 6.98
CA ALA A 31 1.31 -8.98 8.18
C ALA A 31 2.53 -8.09 7.92
N ALA A 32 2.95 -7.39 8.96
CA ALA A 32 4.23 -6.71 9.03
C ALA A 32 4.96 -7.07 10.32
N GLU A 33 6.28 -6.97 10.30
CA GLU A 33 7.13 -7.19 11.45
C GLU A 33 8.21 -6.12 11.49
N LEU A 34 8.34 -5.47 12.64
CA LEU A 34 9.40 -4.54 12.95
C LEU A 34 10.27 -5.14 14.05
N ARG A 35 11.57 -5.18 13.82
CA ARG A 35 12.56 -5.66 14.78
C ARG A 35 13.68 -4.66 14.94
N VAL A 36 14.09 -4.44 16.17
CA VAL A 36 15.26 -3.63 16.52
C VAL A 36 16.15 -4.46 17.43
N ALA A 37 17.42 -4.60 17.06
CA ALA A 37 18.42 -5.26 17.88
C ALA A 37 19.65 -4.36 18.00
N CYS A 38 20.06 -4.02 19.24
CA CYS A 38 21.18 -3.11 19.46
C CYS A 38 22.40 -3.82 20.06
N ALA A 39 23.58 -3.40 19.63
CA ALA A 39 24.88 -3.83 20.16
C ALA A 39 25.73 -2.57 20.39
N GLY A 40 25.90 -2.19 21.66
CA GLY A 40 26.54 -0.92 22.02
C GLY A 40 25.75 0.27 21.46
N ALA A 41 26.42 1.15 20.72
CA ALA A 41 25.83 2.36 20.14
C ALA A 41 25.13 2.14 18.78
N ARG A 42 25.17 0.92 18.22
CA ARG A 42 24.57 0.60 16.92
C ARG A 42 23.37 -0.30 17.08
N CYS A 43 22.38 -0.12 16.23
CA CYS A 43 21.19 -0.95 16.14
C CYS A 43 20.99 -1.42 14.70
N VAL A 44 20.46 -2.63 14.55
CA VAL A 44 19.95 -3.14 13.28
C VAL A 44 18.44 -3.09 13.37
N LEU A 45 17.83 -2.31 12.50
CA LEU A 45 16.40 -2.26 12.29
C LEU A 45 16.05 -3.15 11.10
N SER A 46 15.03 -3.98 11.24
CA SER A 46 14.46 -4.80 10.17
C SER A 46 12.96 -4.59 10.13
N PHE A 47 12.45 -4.11 8.98
CA PHE A 47 11.02 -4.01 8.71
C PHE A 47 10.64 -4.93 7.55
N GLY A 48 9.78 -5.90 7.82
CA GLY A 48 9.28 -6.88 6.85
C GLY A 48 7.78 -6.76 6.66
N THR A 49 7.29 -6.94 5.44
CA THR A 49 5.86 -7.09 5.14
C THR A 49 5.61 -8.34 4.30
N TRP A 50 4.47 -8.98 4.56
CA TRP A 50 3.94 -10.13 3.82
C TRP A 50 2.50 -9.83 3.47
N LEU A 51 2.26 -9.34 2.25
CA LEU A 51 0.95 -8.87 1.80
C LEU A 51 0.42 -9.77 0.71
N ARG A 52 -0.78 -10.32 0.89
CA ARG A 52 -1.43 -11.15 -0.12
C ARG A 52 -2.14 -10.25 -1.14
N ALA A 53 -1.73 -10.38 -2.40
CA ALA A 53 -2.42 -9.76 -3.51
C ALA A 53 -3.87 -10.27 -3.61
N PRO A 54 -4.79 -9.49 -4.17
CA PRO A 54 -6.17 -9.94 -4.33
C PRO A 54 -6.28 -11.09 -5.34
N GLU A 55 -7.44 -11.76 -5.36
CA GLU A 55 -7.69 -12.90 -6.22
C GLU A 55 -7.57 -12.55 -7.71
N GLU A 56 -7.96 -11.32 -8.08
CA GLU A 56 -7.82 -10.71 -9.40
C GLU A 56 -6.38 -10.75 -9.89
N ALA A 57 -5.42 -10.62 -8.98
CA ALA A 57 -3.99 -10.65 -9.24
C ALA A 57 -3.31 -11.97 -8.84
N GLY A 58 -4.09 -13.04 -8.67
CA GLY A 58 -3.56 -14.39 -8.47
C GLY A 58 -3.25 -14.74 -7.02
N GLY A 59 -3.56 -13.88 -6.04
CA GLY A 59 -3.51 -14.26 -4.63
C GLY A 59 -2.11 -14.48 -4.07
N ALA A 60 -1.04 -14.10 -4.78
CA ALA A 60 0.33 -14.32 -4.35
C ALA A 60 0.67 -13.47 -3.11
N VAL A 61 1.44 -14.05 -2.18
CA VAL A 61 2.00 -13.29 -1.06
C VAL A 61 3.26 -12.57 -1.56
N ARG A 62 3.29 -11.25 -1.40
CA ARG A 62 4.44 -10.40 -1.69
C ARG A 62 5.20 -10.13 -0.42
N VAL A 63 6.51 -10.32 -0.48
CA VAL A 63 7.40 -10.13 0.67
C VAL A 63 8.32 -8.95 0.40
N ARG A 64 8.30 -7.93 1.25
CA ARG A 64 9.25 -6.82 1.22
C ARG A 64 9.99 -6.78 2.53
N ARG A 65 11.30 -6.57 2.49
CA ARG A 65 12.12 -6.43 3.69
C ARG A 65 13.10 -5.29 3.51
N ILE A 66 13.18 -4.44 4.52
CA ILE A 66 14.15 -3.36 4.65
C ILE A 66 14.96 -3.66 5.90
N GLU A 67 16.28 -3.61 5.79
CA GLU A 67 17.20 -3.66 6.92
C GLU A 67 18.07 -2.41 6.89
N ALA A 68 18.20 -1.73 8.03
CA ALA A 68 19.00 -0.52 8.15
C ALA A 68 19.86 -0.57 9.43
N GLU A 69 21.14 -0.20 9.29
CA GLU A 69 22.02 0.03 10.42
C GLU A 69 21.88 1.48 10.90
N VAL A 70 21.41 1.65 12.12
CA VAL A 70 21.10 2.95 12.73
C VAL A 70 21.81 3.12 14.09
N ASP A 71 21.95 4.34 14.58
CA ASP A 71 22.35 4.60 15.95
C ASP A 71 21.17 4.41 16.94
N ARG A 72 21.39 4.67 18.23
CA ARG A 72 20.36 4.54 19.28
C ARG A 72 19.22 5.53 19.09
N GLU A 73 19.43 6.61 18.37
CA GLU A 73 18.45 7.64 18.03
C GLU A 73 17.71 7.34 16.72
N GLY A 74 18.05 6.24 16.04
CA GLY A 74 17.45 5.80 14.79
C GLY A 74 18.00 6.49 13.54
N ARG A 75 19.12 7.21 13.64
CA ARG A 75 19.78 7.83 12.47
C ARG A 75 20.66 6.80 11.77
N LEU A 76 20.66 6.83 10.45
CA LEU A 76 21.46 5.93 9.64
C LEU A 76 22.95 6.07 9.97
N SER A 77 23.56 4.96 10.39
CA SER A 77 24.97 4.85 10.77
C SER A 77 25.75 3.85 9.92
N GLY A 78 25.06 3.09 9.06
CA GLY A 78 25.67 2.08 8.19
C GLY A 78 24.82 1.78 6.95
N ALA A 79 24.79 0.51 6.55
CA ALA A 79 24.16 0.08 5.30
C ALA A 79 22.62 0.01 5.39
N VAL A 80 21.97 0.20 4.24
CA VAL A 80 20.56 -0.14 4.02
C VAL A 80 20.48 -1.27 2.98
N ARG A 81 19.74 -2.33 3.30
CA ARG A 81 19.45 -3.43 2.37
C ARG A 81 17.94 -3.50 2.14
N ARG A 82 17.53 -3.60 0.88
CA ARG A 82 16.14 -3.85 0.52
C ARG A 82 16.03 -5.11 -0.34
N THR A 83 15.08 -5.96 0.01
CA THR A 83 14.71 -7.13 -0.81
C THR A 83 13.21 -7.14 -1.05
N GLU A 84 12.82 -7.57 -2.23
CA GLU A 84 11.44 -7.79 -2.64
C GLU A 84 11.33 -9.17 -3.27
N ASP A 85 10.53 -10.03 -2.66
CA ASP A 85 10.34 -11.45 -3.02
C ASP A 85 11.67 -12.20 -3.14
N GLY A 86 12.57 -11.93 -2.20
CA GLY A 86 13.92 -12.49 -2.13
C GLY A 86 14.94 -11.85 -3.06
N ALA A 87 14.51 -11.00 -4.01
CA ALA A 87 15.41 -10.33 -4.93
C ALA A 87 15.89 -8.98 -4.35
N PRO A 88 17.19 -8.65 -4.43
CA PRO A 88 17.70 -7.36 -3.98
C PRO A 88 17.10 -6.21 -4.79
N ARG A 89 16.97 -5.05 -4.15
CA ARG A 89 16.49 -3.79 -4.73
C ARG A 89 17.42 -2.64 -4.35
N ALA A 90 17.53 -1.66 -5.23
CA ALA A 90 18.38 -0.48 -5.02
C ALA A 90 17.87 0.35 -3.84
N ALA A 91 18.69 0.58 -2.81
CA ALA A 91 18.33 1.35 -1.63
C ALA A 91 19.09 2.68 -1.56
N SER A 92 18.43 3.70 -1.00
CA SER A 92 19.10 4.95 -0.62
C SER A 92 19.64 4.84 0.81
N ALA A 93 20.74 5.54 1.09
CA ALA A 93 21.43 5.47 2.38
C ALA A 93 22.12 6.81 2.74
N PRO A 94 21.40 7.95 2.80
CA PRO A 94 21.98 9.22 3.20
C PRO A 94 22.33 9.18 4.70
N PRO A 95 23.61 9.32 5.08
CA PRO A 95 24.05 9.15 6.47
C PRO A 95 23.46 10.23 7.39
N GLY A 96 23.26 9.89 8.67
CA GLY A 96 22.80 10.79 9.72
C GLY A 96 21.29 11.17 9.67
N ARG A 97 20.56 10.67 8.67
CA ARG A 97 19.11 10.81 8.54
C ARG A 97 18.38 9.57 9.04
N VAL A 98 17.16 9.74 9.52
CA VAL A 98 16.29 8.65 9.98
C VAL A 98 15.63 7.98 8.76
N PRO A 99 15.79 6.67 8.56
CA PRO A 99 15.04 5.95 7.52
C PRO A 99 13.55 5.95 7.86
N ALA A 100 12.67 5.96 6.85
CA ALA A 100 11.22 6.03 7.09
C ALA A 100 10.73 4.84 7.94
N SER A 101 11.30 3.64 7.78
CA SER A 101 10.98 2.47 8.61
C SER A 101 11.36 2.58 10.09
N ALA A 102 12.11 3.63 10.48
CA ALA A 102 12.48 3.93 11.86
C ALA A 102 11.82 5.22 12.38
N ALA A 103 11.10 5.95 11.53
CA ALA A 103 10.68 7.32 11.81
C ALA A 103 9.72 7.39 13.01
N GLU A 104 8.75 6.49 13.08
CA GLU A 104 7.77 6.42 14.17
C GLU A 104 8.47 6.14 15.50
N LEU A 105 9.35 5.14 15.55
CA LEU A 105 10.10 4.80 16.77
C LEU A 105 10.99 5.97 17.22
N ALA A 106 11.74 6.57 16.29
CA ALA A 106 12.64 7.67 16.59
C ALA A 106 11.88 8.92 17.05
N LEU A 107 10.73 9.22 16.44
CA LEU A 107 9.88 10.35 16.83
C LEU A 107 9.20 10.13 18.18
N LEU A 108 8.69 8.94 18.46
CA LEU A 108 8.10 8.62 19.77
C LEU A 108 9.15 8.72 20.88
N ALA A 109 10.35 8.17 20.65
CA ALA A 109 11.47 8.28 21.58
C ALA A 109 11.90 9.75 21.77
N ALA A 110 11.98 10.55 20.70
CA ALA A 110 12.34 11.96 20.77
C ALA A 110 11.27 12.81 21.46
N SER A 111 9.99 12.55 21.21
CA SER A 111 8.86 13.30 21.78
C SER A 111 8.73 13.09 23.28
N ALA A 112 9.06 11.88 23.77
CA ALA A 112 9.16 11.62 25.20
C ALA A 112 10.23 12.48 25.91
N ARG A 113 11.24 12.99 25.18
CA ARG A 113 12.28 13.89 25.70
C ARG A 113 11.90 15.38 25.57
N ALA A 114 11.02 15.72 24.65
CA ALA A 114 10.72 17.10 24.32
C ALA A 114 10.04 17.80 25.51
N ALA A 115 10.43 19.05 25.78
CA ALA A 115 9.69 19.87 26.73
C ALA A 115 8.23 19.97 26.26
N ARG A 116 7.26 19.86 27.18
CA ARG A 116 5.83 19.89 26.84
C ARG A 116 5.54 21.08 25.91
N GLY A 117 5.05 20.80 24.70
CA GLY A 117 4.73 21.82 23.70
C GLY A 117 5.79 22.08 22.62
N THR A 118 6.94 21.38 22.63
CA THR A 118 7.92 21.44 21.52
C THR A 118 7.74 20.26 20.56
N ALA A 119 7.45 20.57 19.29
CA ALA A 119 7.38 19.55 18.24
C ALA A 119 8.78 18.99 17.95
N ALA A 120 8.95 17.67 18.03
CA ALA A 120 10.19 17.01 17.66
C ALA A 120 10.21 16.74 16.16
N CYS A 121 11.15 17.34 15.43
CA CYS A 121 11.39 17.05 14.02
C CYS A 121 12.77 16.43 13.80
N LEU A 122 12.84 15.43 12.94
CA LEU A 122 14.05 14.70 12.56
C LEU A 122 14.22 14.77 11.05
N ALA A 123 15.46 14.93 10.59
CA ALA A 123 15.76 14.77 9.17
C ALA A 123 15.57 13.29 8.79
N ALA A 124 14.71 13.03 7.81
CA ALA A 124 14.33 11.69 7.40
C ALA A 124 14.54 11.47 5.90
N PHE A 125 14.47 10.20 5.47
CA PHE A 125 14.48 9.81 4.07
C PHE A 125 13.69 8.53 3.84
N ASP A 126 13.16 8.37 2.63
CA ASP A 126 12.58 7.13 2.13
C ASP A 126 13.67 6.22 1.55
N GLU A 127 13.76 5.00 2.06
CA GLU A 127 14.75 3.98 1.67
C GLU A 127 14.53 3.48 0.24
N GLU A 128 13.32 3.65 -0.31
CA GLU A 128 12.95 3.17 -1.63
C GLU A 128 13.37 4.11 -2.76
N GLY A 129 12.90 5.37 -2.71
CA GLY A 129 13.18 6.39 -3.72
C GLY A 129 14.25 7.40 -3.31
N GLY A 130 14.75 7.34 -2.07
CA GLY A 130 15.74 8.30 -1.56
C GLY A 130 15.19 9.69 -1.27
N ARG A 131 13.87 9.87 -1.31
CA ARG A 131 13.22 11.16 -1.06
C ARG A 131 13.53 11.59 0.37
N ALA A 132 14.21 12.71 0.51
CA ALA A 132 14.60 13.26 1.81
C ALA A 132 13.67 14.39 2.23
N GLY A 133 13.48 14.54 3.54
CA GLY A 133 12.59 15.55 4.12
C GLY A 133 12.68 15.56 5.64
N LEU A 134 11.57 15.94 6.27
CA LEU A 134 11.41 15.90 7.71
C LEU A 134 10.43 14.79 8.10
N ALA A 135 10.64 14.23 9.28
CA ALA A 135 9.65 13.50 10.04
C ALA A 135 9.40 14.30 11.31
N CYS A 136 8.15 14.63 11.64
CA CYS A 136 7.78 15.52 12.74
C CYS A 136 6.67 14.92 13.59
N ALA A 137 6.80 15.08 14.90
CA ALA A 137 5.73 14.79 15.85
C ALA A 137 4.80 16.00 15.98
N GLY A 138 3.52 15.74 15.82
CA GLY A 138 2.43 16.69 15.98
C GLY A 138 1.67 16.51 17.29
N PRO A 139 0.42 16.98 17.37
CA PRO A 139 -0.38 16.92 18.59
C PRO A 139 -0.77 15.48 18.95
N ALA A 140 -0.98 15.24 20.24
CA ALA A 140 -1.71 14.08 20.72
C ALA A 140 -3.21 14.24 20.44
N LEU A 141 -3.86 13.15 20.07
CA LEU A 141 -5.30 13.01 19.86
C LEU A 141 -5.97 12.62 21.19
N ALA A 142 -7.28 12.86 21.27
CA ALA A 142 -8.07 12.60 22.48
C ALA A 142 -8.08 11.11 22.90
N ASP A 143 -7.87 10.21 21.95
CA ASP A 143 -7.81 8.77 22.16
C ASP A 143 -6.40 8.27 22.54
N GLY A 144 -5.42 9.17 22.71
CA GLY A 144 -4.05 8.83 23.08
C GLY A 144 -3.12 8.50 21.91
N ALA A 145 -3.59 8.55 20.66
CA ALA A 145 -2.70 8.49 19.50
C ALA A 145 -1.93 9.82 19.34
N VAL A 146 -0.77 9.77 18.68
CA VAL A 146 0.04 10.93 18.32
C VAL A 146 0.01 11.10 16.81
N VAL A 147 -0.26 12.31 16.34
CA VAL A 147 -0.17 12.61 14.91
C VAL A 147 1.31 12.77 14.55
N LEU A 148 1.79 12.02 13.55
CA LEU A 148 3.11 12.22 12.95
C LEU A 148 2.94 12.71 11.51
N ASP A 149 3.90 13.48 11.04
CA ASP A 149 4.10 13.74 9.61
C ASP A 149 5.44 13.14 9.23
N VAL A 150 5.45 12.10 8.40
CA VAL A 150 6.67 11.44 7.93
C VAL A 150 6.81 11.70 6.45
N LEU A 151 7.71 12.62 6.09
CA LEU A 151 7.96 13.01 4.70
C LEU A 151 6.67 13.51 4.00
N GLY A 152 5.83 14.29 4.69
CA GLY A 152 4.57 14.81 4.15
C GLY A 152 3.43 13.79 4.08
N GLU A 153 3.62 12.59 4.63
CA GLU A 153 2.54 11.63 4.86
C GLU A 153 2.09 11.74 6.31
N ARG A 154 0.78 11.96 6.51
CA ARG A 154 0.21 12.04 7.85
C ARG A 154 -0.05 10.64 8.39
N GLU A 155 0.41 10.40 9.61
CA GLU A 155 0.23 9.14 10.34
C GLU A 155 -0.42 9.42 11.70
N GLU A 156 -1.18 8.46 12.21
CA GLU A 156 -1.73 8.46 13.56
C GLU A 156 -1.21 7.23 14.27
N VAL A 157 -0.35 7.43 15.27
CA VAL A 157 0.40 6.37 15.94
C VAL A 157 -0.05 6.25 17.38
N ARG A 158 -0.60 5.10 17.76
CA ARG A 158 -0.89 4.75 19.15
C ARG A 158 0.36 4.12 19.77
N PRO A 159 1.04 4.79 20.71
CA PRO A 159 2.24 4.24 21.33
C PRO A 159 1.88 3.02 22.20
N GLY A 160 2.68 1.96 22.12
CA GLY A 160 2.60 0.83 23.03
C GLY A 160 3.55 0.98 24.23
N PRO A 161 3.31 0.23 25.33
CA PRO A 161 4.07 0.34 26.56
C PRO A 161 5.53 -0.16 26.44
N ASP A 162 5.84 -0.94 25.42
CA ASP A 162 7.19 -1.47 25.11
C ASP A 162 7.98 -0.57 24.15
N GLY A 163 7.46 0.62 23.84
CA GLY A 163 8.06 1.59 22.92
C GLY A 163 7.78 1.31 21.44
N PHE A 164 7.23 0.15 21.09
CA PHE A 164 6.72 -0.13 19.75
C PHE A 164 5.25 0.32 19.64
N PRO A 165 4.77 0.80 18.49
CA PRO A 165 3.37 1.16 18.31
C PRO A 165 2.42 -0.02 18.59
N ASP A 166 1.28 0.24 19.22
CA ASP A 166 0.14 -0.68 19.24
C ASP A 166 -0.70 -0.58 17.97
N GLU A 167 -0.71 0.61 17.36
CA GLU A 167 -1.41 0.87 16.11
C GLU A 167 -0.72 1.98 15.33
N VAL A 168 -0.62 1.83 14.02
CA VAL A 168 -0.22 2.89 13.08
C VAL A 168 -1.31 3.00 12.01
N ARG A 169 -1.88 4.18 11.82
CA ARG A 169 -2.85 4.47 10.77
C ARG A 169 -2.27 5.49 9.81
N LEU A 170 -2.37 5.23 8.52
CA LEU A 170 -2.03 6.16 7.45
C LEU A 170 -3.33 6.48 6.71
N PRO A 171 -4.08 7.52 7.12
CA PRO A 171 -5.44 7.76 6.62
C PRO A 171 -5.50 7.98 5.11
N GLU A 172 -4.54 8.68 4.51
CA GLU A 172 -4.53 8.92 3.06
C GLU A 172 -4.17 7.66 2.25
N GLN A 173 -3.40 6.77 2.87
CA GLN A 173 -3.07 5.46 2.34
C GLN A 173 -4.07 4.38 2.77
N GLY A 174 -5.17 4.73 3.46
CA GLY A 174 -6.15 3.76 3.93
C GLY A 174 -5.54 2.57 4.67
N ALA A 175 -4.31 2.71 5.17
CA ALA A 175 -3.49 1.61 5.65
C ALA A 175 -3.48 1.64 7.16
N ARG A 176 -3.54 0.46 7.75
CA ARG A 176 -3.61 0.30 9.19
C ARG A 176 -2.80 -0.91 9.62
N PHE A 177 -1.91 -0.69 10.58
CA PHE A 177 -1.08 -1.70 11.20
C PHE A 177 -1.54 -1.84 12.64
N VAL A 178 -2.06 -3.01 13.01
CA VAL A 178 -2.57 -3.27 14.36
C VAL A 178 -1.71 -4.33 15.01
N ARG A 179 -1.19 -4.07 16.21
CA ARG A 179 -0.36 -5.04 16.92
C ARG A 179 -1.13 -6.35 17.10
N ASP A 180 -0.52 -7.42 16.61
CA ASP A 180 -1.09 -8.76 16.61
C ASP A 180 0.07 -9.76 16.49
N PRO A 181 0.47 -10.41 17.60
CA PRO A 181 1.57 -11.38 17.60
C PRO A 181 1.32 -12.59 16.68
N ALA A 182 0.07 -12.89 16.37
CA ALA A 182 -0.35 -13.99 15.51
C ALA A 182 -0.56 -13.55 14.05
N ALA A 183 -0.29 -12.29 13.71
CA ALA A 183 -0.54 -11.79 12.36
C ALA A 183 0.21 -12.58 11.29
N ALA A 184 -0.54 -13.02 10.29
CA ALA A 184 -0.04 -13.71 9.11
C ALA A 184 -0.81 -13.23 7.87
N PRO A 185 -0.25 -13.42 6.66
CA PRO A 185 -1.02 -13.31 5.43
C PRO A 185 -2.31 -14.14 5.53
N PRO A 186 -3.48 -13.60 5.13
CA PRO A 186 -4.72 -14.36 5.17
C PRO A 186 -4.58 -15.65 4.35
N ALA A 187 -5.30 -16.71 4.73
CA ALA A 187 -5.22 -17.99 4.01
C ALA A 187 -5.83 -17.89 2.61
N ARG A 188 -6.85 -17.04 2.44
CA ARG A 188 -7.53 -16.77 1.16
C ARG A 188 -7.13 -15.39 0.64
N ALA A 189 -7.17 -15.22 -0.68
CA ALA A 189 -6.96 -13.92 -1.28
C ALA A 189 -8.05 -12.94 -0.81
N PRO A 190 -7.69 -11.71 -0.41
CA PRO A 190 -8.65 -10.68 -0.06
C PRO A 190 -9.45 -10.28 -1.29
N ARG A 191 -10.68 -9.80 -1.08
CA ARG A 191 -11.61 -9.49 -2.17
C ARG A 191 -11.50 -8.03 -2.57
N LEU A 192 -11.52 -7.76 -3.88
CA LEU A 192 -11.40 -6.39 -4.39
C LEU A 192 -12.65 -5.51 -4.38
N PRO A 193 -13.94 -5.91 -4.33
CA PRO A 193 -15.05 -4.95 -4.41
C PRO A 193 -15.21 -4.15 -3.11
N VAL A 194 -14.23 -3.28 -2.88
CA VAL A 194 -14.08 -2.38 -1.76
C VAL A 194 -14.38 -0.99 -2.29
N ARG A 195 -15.28 -0.29 -1.59
CA ARG A 195 -15.63 1.09 -1.93
C ARG A 195 -14.40 1.98 -1.80
N VAL A 196 -14.20 2.81 -2.80
CA VAL A 196 -13.15 3.82 -2.84
C VAL A 196 -13.84 5.17 -2.68
N ALA A 197 -13.38 5.99 -1.72
CA ALA A 197 -13.94 7.33 -1.58
C ALA A 197 -13.68 8.13 -2.86
N GLY A 198 -14.59 9.01 -3.25
CA GLY A 198 -14.43 9.82 -4.45
C GLY A 198 -15.35 11.02 -4.45
N PRO A 199 -15.25 11.91 -5.46
CA PRO A 199 -16.20 13.00 -5.61
C PRO A 199 -17.62 12.44 -5.83
N ALA A 200 -18.62 13.11 -5.25
CA ALA A 200 -20.03 12.74 -5.44
C ALA A 200 -20.47 12.87 -6.90
N ASP A 201 -19.92 13.86 -7.62
CA ASP A 201 -20.05 13.96 -9.08
C ASP A 201 -18.90 13.20 -9.75
N PRO A 202 -19.15 12.06 -10.44
CA PRO A 202 -18.11 11.31 -11.12
C PRO A 202 -17.43 12.11 -12.25
N GLY A 203 -18.10 13.12 -12.82
CA GLY A 203 -17.53 14.01 -13.84
C GLY A 203 -16.37 14.86 -13.32
N ARG A 204 -16.19 14.98 -11.99
CA ARG A 204 -15.07 15.66 -11.35
C ARG A 204 -13.87 14.76 -11.07
N ALA A 205 -13.98 13.46 -11.27
CA ALA A 205 -12.89 12.53 -11.05
C ALA A 205 -11.75 12.76 -12.06
N ARG A 206 -10.52 12.88 -11.57
CA ARG A 206 -9.31 13.19 -12.34
C ARG A 206 -8.21 12.17 -12.12
N ALA A 207 -8.02 11.71 -10.89
CA ALA A 207 -6.92 10.80 -10.60
C ALA A 207 -7.21 9.80 -9.47
N PHE A 208 -6.59 8.63 -9.57
CA PHE A 208 -6.53 7.62 -8.52
C PHE A 208 -5.14 7.00 -8.49
N CYS A 209 -4.51 6.90 -7.32
CA CYS A 209 -3.16 6.33 -7.18
C CYS A 209 -2.13 6.89 -8.20
N GLY A 210 -2.15 8.22 -8.42
CA GLY A 210 -1.28 8.90 -9.39
C GLY A 210 -1.63 8.64 -10.87
N ARG A 211 -2.65 7.84 -11.16
CA ARG A 211 -3.11 7.55 -12.52
C ARG A 211 -4.23 8.49 -12.91
N ALA A 212 -4.16 9.04 -14.11
CA ALA A 212 -5.24 9.83 -14.68
C ALA A 212 -6.46 8.95 -14.97
N VAL A 213 -7.63 9.57 -15.09
CA VAL A 213 -8.83 8.91 -15.59
C VAL A 213 -8.55 8.33 -16.98
N ASP A 214 -9.00 7.10 -17.20
CA ASP A 214 -8.89 6.43 -18.50
C ASP A 214 -9.62 7.27 -19.55
N ALA A 215 -9.00 7.38 -20.74
CA ALA A 215 -9.64 8.04 -21.85
C ALA A 215 -10.98 7.32 -22.17
N PRO A 216 -12.05 8.06 -22.50
CA PRO A 216 -13.27 7.44 -22.97
C PRO A 216 -12.95 6.50 -24.12
N ALA A 217 -13.62 5.35 -24.19
CA ALA A 217 -13.57 4.47 -25.36
C ALA A 217 -14.72 4.88 -26.31
N PRO A 218 -14.48 5.75 -27.31
CA PRO A 218 -15.58 6.30 -28.12
C PRO A 218 -16.10 5.33 -29.18
N ALA A 219 -15.34 4.28 -29.49
CA ALA A 219 -15.68 3.36 -30.56
C ALA A 219 -16.47 2.15 -30.05
N PRO A 220 -17.48 1.67 -30.80
CA PRO A 220 -18.13 0.40 -30.50
C PRO A 220 -17.11 -0.75 -30.61
N PRO A 221 -17.28 -1.83 -29.82
CA PRO A 221 -16.43 -3.01 -29.95
C PRO A 221 -16.53 -3.64 -31.35
N PRO A 222 -15.53 -4.44 -31.77
CA PRO A 222 -15.60 -5.20 -33.02
C PRO A 222 -16.91 -6.00 -33.10
N ALA A 223 -17.51 -6.12 -34.29
CA ALA A 223 -18.80 -6.80 -34.48
C ALA A 223 -18.80 -8.26 -34.01
N ALA A 224 -17.65 -8.94 -34.05
CA ALA A 224 -17.46 -10.31 -33.56
C ALA A 224 -17.35 -10.41 -32.02
N ALA A 225 -17.36 -9.28 -31.30
CA ALA A 225 -17.23 -9.27 -29.86
C ALA A 225 -18.49 -9.86 -29.18
N PRO A 226 -18.34 -10.70 -28.14
CA PRO A 226 -19.47 -11.20 -27.40
C PRO A 226 -20.19 -10.05 -26.68
N PRO A 227 -21.52 -10.15 -26.48
CA PRO A 227 -22.26 -9.12 -25.76
C PRO A 227 -21.80 -9.06 -24.28
N ALA A 228 -21.71 -7.86 -23.72
CA ALA A 228 -21.56 -7.69 -22.28
C ALA A 228 -22.91 -7.93 -21.61
N ARG A 229 -23.03 -9.04 -20.88
CA ARG A 229 -24.24 -9.40 -20.13
C ARG A 229 -23.84 -9.80 -18.72
N PRO A 230 -24.46 -9.21 -17.69
CA PRO A 230 -24.24 -9.64 -16.31
C PRO A 230 -24.60 -11.12 -16.16
N GLY A 231 -23.74 -11.85 -15.47
CA GLY A 231 -23.88 -13.28 -15.23
C GLY A 231 -23.52 -13.65 -13.79
N PRO A 232 -23.54 -14.95 -13.47
CA PRO A 232 -23.08 -15.42 -12.17
C PRO A 232 -21.57 -15.18 -11.99
N GLY A 233 -21.15 -15.01 -10.73
CA GLY A 233 -19.74 -14.81 -10.37
C GLY A 233 -19.38 -13.34 -10.10
N ASP A 234 -18.17 -13.13 -9.59
CA ASP A 234 -17.61 -11.79 -9.34
C ASP A 234 -17.18 -11.09 -10.65
N CYS A 235 -16.82 -9.81 -10.56
CA CYS A 235 -16.40 -9.00 -11.72
C CYS A 235 -15.25 -9.64 -12.50
N ARG A 236 -14.31 -10.26 -11.79
CA ARG A 236 -13.17 -11.00 -12.33
C ARG A 236 -13.59 -12.21 -13.16
N ALA A 237 -14.44 -13.07 -12.61
CA ALA A 237 -14.91 -14.26 -13.31
C ALA A 237 -15.69 -13.89 -14.57
N GLN A 238 -16.52 -12.85 -14.49
CA GLN A 238 -17.28 -12.36 -15.63
C GLN A 238 -16.38 -11.75 -16.72
N ALA A 239 -15.38 -10.94 -16.35
CA ALA A 239 -14.37 -10.42 -17.28
C ALA A 239 -13.57 -11.55 -17.94
N ALA A 240 -13.10 -12.53 -17.17
CA ALA A 240 -12.36 -13.68 -17.68
C ALA A 240 -13.19 -14.52 -18.67
N ALA A 241 -14.47 -14.77 -18.37
CA ALA A 241 -15.37 -15.49 -19.25
C ALA A 241 -15.59 -14.74 -20.57
N TRP A 242 -15.77 -13.42 -20.51
CA TRP A 242 -15.91 -12.58 -21.69
C TRP A 242 -14.63 -12.58 -22.55
N ILE A 243 -13.46 -12.42 -21.93
CA ILE A 243 -12.15 -12.47 -22.62
C ILE A 243 -11.96 -13.81 -23.32
N ALA A 244 -12.30 -14.92 -22.66
CA ALA A 244 -12.20 -16.25 -23.26
C ALA A 244 -13.12 -16.38 -24.49
N ALA A 245 -14.34 -15.84 -24.44
CA ALA A 245 -15.25 -15.82 -25.57
C ALA A 245 -14.74 -14.93 -26.72
N ALA A 246 -14.22 -13.73 -26.43
CA ALA A 246 -13.65 -12.83 -27.42
C ALA A 246 -12.44 -13.46 -28.13
N ARG A 247 -11.56 -14.13 -27.39
CA ARG A 247 -10.40 -14.84 -27.97
C ARG A 247 -10.81 -16.01 -28.86
N ARG A 248 -11.87 -16.76 -28.51
CA ARG A 248 -12.43 -17.80 -29.41
C ARG A 248 -12.99 -17.21 -30.71
N ALA A 249 -13.43 -15.96 -30.70
CA ALA A 249 -13.83 -15.21 -31.89
C ALA A 249 -12.65 -14.57 -32.65
N GLY A 250 -11.40 -14.90 -32.28
CA GLY A 250 -10.20 -14.37 -32.93
C GLY A 250 -9.80 -12.96 -32.50
N LEU A 251 -10.38 -12.43 -31.42
CA LEU A 251 -10.11 -11.07 -30.95
C LEU A 251 -8.97 -11.04 -29.92
N GLU A 252 -8.11 -10.03 -30.01
CA GLU A 252 -7.13 -9.72 -28.97
C GLU A 252 -7.86 -9.10 -27.78
N ALA A 253 -7.84 -9.78 -26.63
CA ALA A 253 -8.49 -9.34 -25.40
C ALA A 253 -7.63 -9.62 -24.16
N ARG A 254 -7.68 -8.71 -23.18
CA ARG A 254 -6.91 -8.75 -21.93
C ARG A 254 -7.74 -8.33 -20.73
N GLN A 255 -7.26 -8.64 -19.53
CA GLN A 255 -7.90 -8.20 -18.29
C GLN A 255 -7.30 -6.87 -17.83
N ALA A 256 -8.15 -5.98 -17.36
CA ALA A 256 -7.79 -4.75 -16.67
C ALA A 256 -8.39 -4.78 -15.25
N VAL A 257 -7.63 -4.25 -14.29
CA VAL A 257 -8.03 -4.15 -12.89
C VAL A 257 -7.71 -2.75 -12.40
N GLY A 258 -8.60 -2.16 -11.63
CA GLY A 258 -8.45 -0.79 -11.14
C GLY A 258 -9.70 -0.32 -10.41
N VAL A 259 -10.01 0.97 -10.52
CA VAL A 259 -11.22 1.55 -9.92
C VAL A 259 -12.19 1.95 -11.02
N ALA A 260 -13.47 1.60 -10.85
CA ALA A 260 -14.55 1.97 -11.76
C ALA A 260 -15.72 2.58 -10.99
N HIS A 261 -16.47 3.47 -11.64
CA HIS A 261 -17.73 3.98 -11.11
C HIS A 261 -18.88 3.06 -11.53
N ASP A 262 -19.57 2.45 -10.56
CA ASP A 262 -20.66 1.49 -10.80
C ASP A 262 -22.05 2.15 -10.96
N GLY A 263 -22.10 3.48 -10.94
CA GLY A 263 -23.32 4.28 -10.94
C GLY A 263 -23.73 4.79 -9.55
N ALA A 264 -23.31 4.11 -8.48
CA ALA A 264 -23.52 4.53 -7.10
C ALA A 264 -22.26 5.10 -6.45
N GLY A 265 -21.08 4.65 -6.87
CA GLY A 265 -19.80 5.19 -6.42
C GLY A 265 -18.61 4.47 -7.01
N PHE A 266 -17.42 4.85 -6.55
CA PHE A 266 -16.18 4.21 -6.97
C PHE A 266 -15.96 2.90 -6.21
N THR A 267 -15.60 1.87 -6.95
CA THR A 267 -15.24 0.56 -6.40
C THR A 267 -14.02 0.04 -7.14
N TRP A 268 -13.15 -0.65 -6.40
CA TRP A 268 -12.19 -1.55 -7.03
C TRP A 268 -12.95 -2.60 -7.85
N HIS A 269 -12.46 -2.85 -9.07
CA HIS A 269 -13.18 -3.59 -10.10
C HIS A 269 -12.23 -4.25 -11.09
N ALA A 270 -12.71 -5.31 -11.75
CA ALA A 270 -12.04 -5.96 -12.87
C ALA A 270 -12.95 -5.95 -14.10
N TRP A 271 -12.39 -5.60 -15.26
CA TRP A 271 -13.09 -5.55 -16.53
C TRP A 271 -12.23 -6.11 -17.66
N ALA A 272 -12.85 -6.29 -18.83
CA ALA A 272 -12.16 -6.74 -20.03
C ALA A 272 -11.76 -5.54 -20.90
N GLU A 273 -10.66 -5.66 -21.63
CA GLU A 273 -10.33 -4.77 -22.74
C GLU A 273 -10.18 -5.60 -24.01
N VAL A 274 -10.71 -5.09 -25.12
CA VAL A 274 -10.59 -5.69 -26.45
C VAL A 274 -9.94 -4.73 -27.43
N ARG A 275 -9.09 -5.25 -28.32
CA ARG A 275 -8.48 -4.44 -29.37
C ARG A 275 -9.53 -4.05 -30.41
N GLY A 276 -9.78 -2.75 -30.51
CA GLY A 276 -10.50 -2.13 -31.62
C GLY A 276 -9.56 -1.41 -32.60
N PRO A 277 -10.12 -0.81 -33.67
CA PRO A 277 -9.32 -0.13 -34.71
C PRO A 277 -8.48 1.06 -34.19
N SER A 278 -8.98 1.77 -33.18
CA SER A 278 -8.35 2.99 -32.64
C SER A 278 -7.67 2.79 -31.29
N GLY A 279 -7.65 1.57 -30.75
CA GLY A 279 -7.06 1.28 -29.45
C GLY A 279 -7.81 0.21 -28.66
N TRP A 280 -7.56 0.19 -27.35
CA TRP A 280 -8.24 -0.71 -26.43
C TRP A 280 -9.61 -0.15 -26.06
N ILE A 281 -10.63 -0.99 -26.16
CA ILE A 281 -12.00 -0.67 -25.80
C ILE A 281 -12.31 -1.41 -24.50
N ALA A 282 -12.65 -0.68 -23.45
CA ALA A 282 -13.09 -1.26 -22.18
C ALA A 282 -14.49 -1.88 -22.35
N ILE A 283 -14.66 -3.09 -21.82
CA ILE A 283 -15.91 -3.85 -21.80
C ILE A 283 -16.12 -4.34 -20.37
N ASP A 284 -17.32 -4.10 -19.84
CA ASP A 284 -17.65 -4.43 -18.46
C ASP A 284 -18.85 -5.37 -18.41
N PRO A 285 -18.61 -6.69 -18.47
CA PRO A 285 -19.68 -7.68 -18.42
C PRO A 285 -20.47 -7.63 -17.10
N ALA A 286 -19.80 -7.31 -15.99
CA ALA A 286 -20.42 -7.24 -14.67
C ALA A 286 -21.44 -6.09 -14.57
N PHE A 287 -21.18 -4.98 -15.26
CA PHE A 287 -22.13 -3.86 -15.38
C PHE A 287 -23.02 -3.94 -16.63
N GLY A 288 -22.81 -4.94 -17.49
CA GLY A 288 -23.56 -5.09 -18.75
C GLY A 288 -23.25 -4.01 -19.79
N GLU A 289 -21.99 -3.56 -19.86
CA GLU A 289 -21.59 -2.40 -20.66
C GLU A 289 -20.55 -2.77 -21.74
N ALA A 290 -20.84 -2.39 -22.98
CA ALA A 290 -19.94 -2.55 -24.12
C ALA A 290 -20.18 -1.41 -25.13
N PRO A 291 -19.41 -0.30 -25.12
CA PRO A 291 -18.27 -0.05 -24.25
C PRO A 291 -18.67 0.22 -22.80
N ALA A 292 -17.71 0.05 -21.91
CA ALA A 292 -17.83 0.37 -20.49
C ALA A 292 -18.06 1.89 -20.28
N ARG A 293 -18.94 2.28 -19.35
CA ARG A 293 -19.37 3.68 -19.15
C ARG A 293 -18.91 4.25 -17.81
N GLY A 294 -18.76 5.57 -17.74
CA GLY A 294 -18.31 6.27 -16.53
C GLY A 294 -16.79 6.21 -16.32
N PRO A 295 -16.27 6.98 -15.36
CA PRO A 295 -14.83 7.07 -15.13
C PRO A 295 -14.24 5.74 -14.64
N ARG A 296 -13.09 5.39 -15.20
CA ARG A 296 -12.26 4.26 -14.78
C ARG A 296 -10.82 4.73 -14.60
N PHE A 297 -10.10 4.04 -13.72
CA PHE A 297 -8.69 4.26 -13.45
C PHE A 297 -8.00 2.91 -13.53
N THR A 298 -7.45 2.57 -14.70
CA THR A 298 -6.79 1.28 -14.87
C THR A 298 -5.50 1.24 -14.05
N VAL A 299 -5.47 0.38 -13.04
CA VAL A 299 -4.27 0.19 -12.22
C VAL A 299 -3.29 -0.73 -12.91
N ALA A 300 -3.76 -1.90 -13.35
CA ALA A 300 -2.94 -2.91 -13.98
C ALA A 300 -3.66 -3.62 -15.11
N ARG A 301 -2.87 -4.21 -16.02
CA ARG A 301 -3.36 -4.98 -17.16
C ARG A 301 -2.53 -6.23 -17.35
N PHE A 302 -3.16 -7.33 -17.76
CA PHE A 302 -2.46 -8.56 -18.08
C PHE A 302 -3.24 -9.43 -19.06
N THR A 303 -2.50 -10.21 -19.83
CA THR A 303 -3.04 -11.23 -20.72
C THR A 303 -3.45 -12.45 -19.88
N MET A 304 -4.68 -12.93 -20.04
CA MET A 304 -5.10 -14.17 -19.38
C MET A 304 -4.18 -15.33 -19.77
N GLY A 305 -3.67 -16.06 -18.77
CA GLY A 305 -2.67 -17.14 -18.94
C GLY A 305 -1.21 -16.71 -18.76
N ASP A 306 -0.93 -15.40 -18.66
CA ASP A 306 0.41 -14.88 -18.35
C ASP A 306 0.54 -14.65 -16.83
N GLU A 307 1.03 -15.68 -16.13
CA GLU A 307 1.17 -15.64 -14.66
C GLU A 307 2.23 -14.62 -14.20
N ALA A 308 3.25 -14.34 -15.00
CA ALA A 308 4.27 -13.34 -14.67
C ALA A 308 3.67 -11.93 -14.75
N ALA A 309 2.91 -11.62 -15.79
CA ALA A 309 2.19 -10.36 -15.92
C ALA A 309 1.10 -10.21 -14.85
N ARG A 310 0.40 -11.29 -14.51
CA ARG A 310 -0.59 -11.28 -13.43
C ARG A 310 0.04 -11.03 -12.06
N ALA A 311 1.20 -11.63 -11.78
CA ALA A 311 1.96 -11.33 -10.57
C ALA A 311 2.48 -9.89 -10.53
N ALA A 312 2.85 -9.32 -11.69
CA ALA A 312 3.21 -7.90 -11.80
C ALA A 312 2.02 -6.98 -11.51
N ALA A 313 0.84 -7.30 -12.05
CA ALA A 313 -0.39 -6.60 -11.75
C ALA A 313 -0.73 -6.62 -10.24
N GLY A 314 -0.45 -7.74 -9.55
CA GLY A 314 -0.62 -7.82 -8.10
C GLY A 314 0.23 -6.86 -7.30
N ARG A 315 1.47 -6.60 -7.73
CA ARG A 315 2.32 -5.58 -7.09
C ARG A 315 1.73 -4.18 -7.26
N GLU A 316 1.29 -3.85 -8.46
CA GLU A 316 0.68 -2.54 -8.76
C GLU A 316 -0.63 -2.33 -7.99
N ILE A 317 -1.46 -3.37 -7.89
CA ILE A 317 -2.71 -3.30 -7.12
C ILE A 317 -2.42 -3.11 -5.64
N LEU A 318 -1.51 -3.88 -5.04
CA LEU A 318 -1.13 -3.71 -3.63
C LEU A 318 -0.59 -2.30 -3.33
N ALA A 319 0.20 -1.74 -4.24
CA ALA A 319 0.71 -0.37 -4.11
C ALA A 319 -0.40 0.71 -4.14
N CYS A 320 -1.53 0.40 -4.78
CA CYS A 320 -2.65 1.33 -4.94
C CYS A 320 -3.83 1.09 -4.02
N TRP A 321 -4.03 -0.14 -3.52
CA TRP A 321 -5.22 -0.54 -2.76
C TRP A 321 -5.47 0.42 -1.61
N GLY A 322 -4.40 0.73 -0.87
CA GLY A 322 -4.48 1.67 0.24
C GLY A 322 -4.86 3.10 -0.15
N ARG A 323 -4.41 3.62 -1.30
CA ARG A 323 -4.53 5.04 -1.65
C ARG A 323 -6.01 5.44 -1.72
N GLY A 324 -6.49 6.07 -0.65
CA GLY A 324 -7.87 5.90 -0.17
C GLY A 324 -8.93 6.75 -0.87
N ARG A 325 -8.61 7.39 -2.00
CA ARG A 325 -9.61 8.17 -2.74
C ARG A 325 -9.29 8.42 -4.21
N VAL A 326 -10.35 8.51 -4.98
CA VAL A 326 -10.41 9.22 -6.25
C VAL A 326 -10.44 10.73 -5.96
N ARG A 327 -9.61 11.49 -6.69
CA ARG A 327 -9.51 12.95 -6.62
C ARG A 327 -10.13 13.57 -7.85
#